data_AF-A0AAW7YUW0-F1
#
_entry.id   AF-A0AAW7YUW0-F1
#
_cell.length_a   1.000
_cell.length_b   1.000
_cell.length_c   1.000
_cell.angle_alpha   90.00
_cell.angle_beta   90.00
_cell.angle_gamma   90.00
#
_symmetry.space_group_name_H-M   'P 1'
#
loop_
_entity.id
_entity.type
_entity.pdbx_description
1 polymer ?
#
loop_
_entity_poly.entity_id
_entity_poly.type
_entity_poly.pdbx_seq_one_letter_code
_entity_poly.pdbx_strand_id
1 'polypeptide(L)'
;MLTLQLACKQLGLPDPFEPVMFAGEAHQGVAFLVDGKGETLEATIDQFTAALSIHRSDESHNAQLVPVKLFWDRYPGRESVNDLM
;
A
#
# COMPACT_ATOMS: atom_id res chain seq x y z
N MET A 1 -1.19 8.53 3.36
CA MET A 1 0.21 8.86 2.95
C MET A 1 0.22 9.49 1.57
N LEU A 2 0.48 10.80 1.45
CA LEU A 2 0.41 11.51 0.17
C LEU A 2 1.37 10.95 -0.91
N THR A 3 2.61 10.61 -0.54
CA THR A 3 3.62 10.11 -1.49
C THR A 3 3.17 8.84 -2.22
N LEU A 4 2.54 7.90 -1.50
CA LEU A 4 2.03 6.67 -2.10
C LEU A 4 0.87 6.94 -3.05
N GLN A 5 -0.06 7.82 -2.66
CA GLN A 5 -1.19 8.21 -3.51
C GLN A 5 -0.72 8.85 -4.82
N LEU A 6 0.27 9.74 -4.75
CA LEU A 6 0.87 10.38 -5.92
C LEU A 6 1.57 9.36 -6.82
N ALA A 7 2.34 8.43 -6.24
CA ALA A 7 3.01 7.38 -6.98
C ALA A 7 2.00 6.45 -7.70
N CYS A 8 0.96 6.00 -7.00
CA CYS A 8 -0.10 5.20 -7.61
C CYS A 8 -0.76 5.94 -8.78
N LYS A 9 -1.12 7.21 -8.59
CA LYS A 9 -1.70 8.05 -9.64
C LYS A 9 -0.78 8.19 -10.86
N GLN A 10 0.51 8.38 -10.66
CA GLN A 10 1.49 8.49 -11.75
C GLN A 10 1.66 7.18 -12.53
N LEU A 11 1.53 6.04 -11.85
CA LEU A 11 1.64 4.71 -12.45
C LEU A 11 0.31 4.20 -13.04
N GLY A 12 -0.78 4.98 -12.92
CA GLY A 12 -2.12 4.55 -13.34
C GLY A 12 -2.71 3.45 -12.44
N LEU A 13 -2.22 3.32 -11.20
CA LEU A 13 -2.73 2.39 -10.20
C LEU A 13 -3.92 3.01 -9.44
N PRO A 14 -4.79 2.17 -8.85
CA PRO A 14 -5.89 2.61 -8.00
C PRO A 14 -5.43 3.48 -6.83
N ASP A 15 -6.34 4.31 -6.31
CA ASP A 15 -6.05 5.08 -5.11
C ASP A 15 -5.80 4.12 -3.92
N PRO A 16 -4.63 4.18 -3.27
CA PRO A 16 -4.27 3.28 -2.19
C PRO A 16 -5.10 3.47 -0.91
N PHE A 17 -5.80 4.60 -0.76
CA PHE A 17 -6.65 4.89 0.40
C PHE A 17 -8.14 4.68 0.14
N GLU A 18 -8.51 4.35 -1.09
CA GLU A 18 -9.86 3.94 -1.42
C GLU A 18 -10.00 2.40 -1.29
N PRO A 19 -11.15 1.90 -0.84
CA PRO A 19 -11.41 0.47 -0.85
C PRO A 19 -11.35 -0.09 -2.28
N VAL A 20 -10.72 -1.26 -2.44
CA VAL A 20 -10.71 -2.00 -3.69
C VAL A 20 -11.89 -2.96 -3.68
N MET A 21 -12.78 -2.82 -4.67
CA MET A 21 -13.87 -3.77 -4.88
C MET A 21 -13.34 -5.02 -5.56
N PHE A 22 -13.50 -6.18 -4.94
CA PHE A 22 -13.04 -7.46 -5.46
C PHE A 22 -14.12 -8.52 -5.19
N ALA A 23 -14.60 -9.21 -6.24
CA ALA A 23 -15.71 -10.16 -6.16
C ALA A 23 -16.99 -9.64 -5.45
N GLY A 24 -17.25 -8.32 -5.53
CA GLY A 24 -18.40 -7.68 -4.87
C GLY A 24 -18.16 -7.32 -3.40
N GLU A 25 -17.01 -7.65 -2.84
CA GLU A 25 -16.59 -7.29 -1.49
C GLU A 25 -15.60 -6.12 -1.50
N ALA A 26 -15.58 -5.33 -0.44
CA ALA A 26 -14.66 -4.21 -0.29
C ALA A 26 -13.45 -4.63 0.54
N HIS A 27 -12.24 -4.48 -0.02
CA HIS A 27 -10.98 -4.78 0.65
C HIS A 27 -10.15 -3.50 0.83
N GLN A 28 -9.31 -3.42 1.86
CA GLN A 28 -8.36 -2.30 1.96
C GLN A 28 -7.27 -2.42 0.89
N GLY A 29 -6.97 -1.33 0.18
CA GLY A 29 -5.94 -1.31 -0.86
C GLY A 29 -4.51 -1.34 -0.34
N VAL A 30 -4.31 -1.09 0.97
CA VAL A 30 -2.99 -1.05 1.62
C VAL A 30 -3.06 -1.76 2.96
N ALA A 31 -2.02 -2.54 3.26
CA ALA A 31 -1.78 -3.10 4.58
C ALA A 31 -0.30 -3.06 4.91
N PHE A 32 0.02 -3.00 6.21
CA PHE A 32 1.40 -3.07 6.70
C PHE A 32 1.74 -4.53 7.00
N LEU A 33 2.91 -5.00 6.57
CA LEU A 33 3.33 -6.38 6.81
C LEU A 33 3.70 -6.63 8.27
N VAL A 34 4.31 -5.63 8.92
CA VAL A 34 4.81 -5.74 10.29
C VAL A 34 4.30 -4.59 11.16
N ASP A 35 4.21 -4.84 12.46
CA ASP A 35 3.91 -3.85 13.47
C ASP A 35 5.16 -3.00 13.82
N GLY A 36 5.01 -2.08 14.79
CA GLY A 36 6.11 -1.22 15.25
C GLY A 36 7.25 -1.96 15.97
N LYS A 37 7.08 -3.25 16.29
CA LYS A 37 8.08 -4.14 16.90
C LYS A 37 8.73 -5.08 15.88
N GLY A 38 8.25 -5.09 14.63
CA GLY A 38 8.72 -5.97 13.58
C GLY A 38 7.99 -7.32 13.51
N GLU A 39 6.94 -7.50 14.30
CA GLU A 39 6.13 -8.72 14.28
C GLU A 39 5.13 -8.68 13.12
N THR A 40 4.92 -9.82 12.47
CA THR A 40 4.00 -9.88 11.32
C THR A 40 2.55 -9.71 11.78
N LEU A 41 1.80 -8.86 11.08
CA LEU A 41 0.39 -8.62 11.40
C LEU A 41 -0.49 -9.73 10.81
N GLU A 42 -1.09 -10.57 11.67
CA GLU A 42 -2.00 -11.64 11.24
C GLU A 42 -3.15 -11.11 10.38
N ALA A 43 -3.73 -9.97 10.76
CA ALA A 43 -4.80 -9.32 9.99
C ALA A 43 -4.39 -9.02 8.53
N THR A 44 -3.12 -8.67 8.30
CA THR A 44 -2.59 -8.42 6.96
C THR A 44 -2.48 -9.72 6.17
N ILE A 45 -2.04 -10.81 6.81
CA ILE A 45 -1.98 -12.13 6.18
C ILE A 45 -3.38 -12.58 5.79
N ASP A 46 -4.34 -12.47 6.70
CA ASP A 46 -5.72 -12.90 6.47
C ASP A 46 -6.35 -12.15 5.31
N GLN A 47 -6.19 -10.82 5.29
CA GLN A 47 -6.72 -9.97 4.24
C GLN A 47 -6.19 -10.35 2.85
N PHE A 48 -4.86 -10.53 2.71
CA PHE A 48 -4.28 -10.88 1.41
C PHE A 48 -4.57 -12.33 1.02
N THR A 49 -4.62 -13.24 1.99
CA THR A 49 -4.97 -14.65 1.75
C THR A 49 -6.42 -14.78 1.28
N ALA A 50 -7.34 -13.94 1.78
CA ALA A 50 -8.72 -13.88 1.30
C ALA A 50 -8.78 -13.47 -0.18
N ALA A 51 -8.09 -12.39 -0.56
CA ALA A 51 -8.05 -11.93 -1.95
C ALA A 51 -7.42 -12.98 -2.89
N LEU A 52 -6.34 -13.64 -2.47
CA LEU A 52 -5.71 -14.73 -3.23
C LEU A 52 -6.62 -15.97 -3.34
N SER A 53 -7.41 -16.25 -2.31
CA SER A 53 -8.37 -17.37 -2.33
C SER A 53 -9.47 -17.14 -3.35
N ILE A 54 -9.95 -15.91 -3.49
CA ILE A 54 -10.93 -15.52 -4.52
C ILE A 54 -10.34 -15.73 -5.92
N HIS A 55 -9.12 -15.27 -6.18
CA HIS A 55 -8.43 -15.52 -7.47
C HIS A 55 -8.26 -17.02 -7.76
N ARG A 56 -7.93 -17.81 -6.74
CA ARG A 56 -7.79 -19.27 -6.87
C ARG A 56 -9.10 -19.96 -7.22
N SER A 57 -10.23 -19.42 -6.76
CA SER A 57 -11.56 -19.94 -7.05
C SER A 57 -12.09 -19.50 -8.42
N ASP A 58 -11.66 -18.35 -8.92
CA ASP A 58 -12.03 -17.81 -10.22
C ASP A 58 -10.87 -16.99 -10.82
N GLU A 59 -10.21 -17.55 -11.84
CA GLU A 59 -9.05 -16.94 -12.48
C GLU A 59 -9.35 -15.60 -13.17
N SER A 60 -10.62 -15.28 -13.44
CA SER A 60 -11.01 -13.97 -13.97
C SER A 60 -10.80 -12.83 -12.97
N HIS A 61 -10.74 -13.15 -11.67
CA HIS A 61 -10.45 -12.19 -10.60
C HIS A 61 -8.94 -12.06 -10.40
N ASN A 62 -8.32 -11.04 -11.00
CA ASN A 62 -6.87 -10.86 -10.95
C ASN A 62 -6.41 -10.15 -9.66
N ALA A 63 -6.13 -10.93 -8.60
CA ALA A 63 -5.55 -10.39 -7.36
C ALA A 63 -4.04 -10.17 -7.50
N GLN A 64 -3.55 -8.97 -7.21
CA GLN A 64 -2.13 -8.64 -7.26
C GLN A 64 -1.67 -7.96 -5.98
N LEU A 65 -0.51 -8.40 -5.47
CA LEU A 65 0.18 -7.76 -4.35
C LEU A 65 1.37 -6.97 -4.85
N VAL A 66 1.39 -5.67 -4.62
CA VAL A 66 2.48 -4.78 -5.03
C VAL A 66 3.28 -4.36 -3.79
N PRO A 67 4.54 -4.79 -3.63
CA PRO A 67 5.37 -4.34 -2.53
C PRO A 67 5.78 -2.89 -2.73
N VAL A 68 5.57 -2.07 -1.69
CA VAL A 68 5.89 -0.64 -1.71
C VAL A 68 6.91 -0.33 -0.62
N LYS A 69 7.93 0.45 -0.97
CA LYS A 69 8.88 1.00 0.00
C LYS A 69 8.93 2.51 -0.15
N LEU A 70 8.70 3.21 0.96
CA LEU A 70 8.64 4.67 0.98
C LEU A 70 9.89 5.20 1.66
N PHE A 71 10.68 5.95 0.89
CA PHE A 71 11.86 6.63 1.39
C PHE A 71 11.49 8.09 1.65
N TRP A 72 11.66 8.52 2.89
CA TRP A 72 11.75 9.94 3.17
C TRP A 72 13.22 10.27 3.20
N ASP A 73 13.68 10.87 2.12
CA ASP A 73 15.01 11.42 2.08
C ASP A 73 15.05 12.60 3.05
N ARG A 74 15.57 12.37 4.26
CA ARG A 74 16.10 13.43 5.08
C ARG A 74 17.58 13.46 4.75
N TYR A 75 18.02 14.43 3.95
CA TYR A 75 19.40 14.88 3.97
C TYR A 75 19.56 15.80 5.19
N PRO A 76 20.01 15.34 6.37
CA PRO A 76 20.44 16.25 7.42
C PRO A 76 21.55 17.15 6.85
N GLY A 77 21.32 18.47 6.83
CA GLY A 77 22.28 19.45 6.29
C GLY A 77 21.88 20.17 5.00
N ARG A 78 20.64 20.00 4.52
CA ARG A 78 20.08 20.76 3.38
C ARG A 78 18.91 21.67 3.78
N GLU A 79 18.97 22.26 4.96
CA GLU A 79 18.19 23.47 5.24
C GLU A 79 18.72 24.55 4.30
N SER A 80 17.90 25.02 3.37
CA SER A 80 18.31 26.15 2.56
C SER A 80 18.39 27.37 3.48
N VAL A 81 19.44 28.20 3.33
CA VAL A 81 19.60 29.44 4.12
C VAL A 81 18.38 30.37 3.98
N ASN A 82 17.54 30.17 2.97
CA ASN A 82 16.31 30.93 2.74
C ASN A 82 15.09 30.45 3.55
N ASP A 83 15.13 29.27 4.20
CA ASP A 83 14.02 28.79 5.05
C ASP A 83 14.08 29.35 6.49
N LEU A 84 15.12 30.15 6.80
CA LEU A 84 15.34 30.82 8.09
C LEU A 84 15.21 32.35 8.00
N MET A 85 14.75 32.90 6.87
CA MET A 85 14.44 34.33 6.71
C MET A 85 12.94 34.62 6.83
#